data_AF-A0A7V3JSH7-F1
#
_entry.id   AF-A0A7V3JSH7-F1
#
_cell.length_a   1.000
_cell.length_b   1.000
_cell.length_c   1.000
_cell.angle_alpha   90.00
_cell.angle_beta   90.00
_cell.angle_gamma   90.00
#
_symmetry.space_group_name_H-M   'P 1'
#
loop_
_entity.id
_entity.type
_entity.pdbx_description
1 polymer ?
#
loop_
_entity_poly.entity_id
_entity_poly.type
_entity_poly.pdbx_seq_one_letter_code
_entity_poly.pdbx_strand_id
1 'polypeptide(L)'
;MNNYIDFIPIGIIRTSASEEEIKNSYEGVEGTIEIFEEFSIGLEGIEDFSHLIIIFWMDKVSEKDRKTLKVKHRRLLRFGFKENELPEVGVFCTDSPHRPNPIGITIVELINREGRFLK
;
A
#
# COMPACT_ATOMS: atom_id res chain seq x y z
N MET A 1 -3.59 29.40 -5.48
CA MET A 1 -3.14 28.26 -4.64
C MET A 1 -2.51 27.24 -5.56
N ASN A 2 -1.38 26.65 -5.17
CA ASN A 2 -0.83 25.53 -5.94
C ASN A 2 -1.76 24.33 -5.72
N ASN A 3 -2.22 23.69 -6.79
CA ASN A 3 -3.20 22.58 -6.72
C ASN A 3 -2.53 21.21 -6.49
N TYR A 4 -1.22 21.19 -6.24
CA TYR A 4 -0.41 19.98 -6.07
C TYR A 4 0.10 19.88 -4.63
N ILE A 5 0.12 18.66 -4.13
CA ILE A 5 0.69 18.29 -2.83
C ILE A 5 1.82 17.32 -3.12
N ASP A 6 3.01 17.66 -2.64
CA ASP A 6 4.18 16.79 -2.72
C ASP A 6 4.35 16.03 -1.41
N PHE A 7 4.74 14.76 -1.53
CA PHE A 7 5.04 13.90 -0.38
C PHE A 7 6.54 13.69 -0.28
N ILE A 8 7.07 13.74 0.94
CA ILE A 8 8.43 13.33 1.25
C ILE A 8 8.35 11.89 1.73
N PRO A 9 8.99 10.91 1.06
CA PRO A 9 9.01 9.55 1.56
C PRO A 9 9.81 9.49 2.87
N ILE A 10 9.23 8.86 3.90
CA ILE A 10 9.85 8.75 5.23
C ILE A 10 10.59 7.43 5.45
N GLY A 11 10.53 6.53 4.47
CA GLY A 11 11.04 5.19 4.60
C GLY A 11 10.65 4.33 3.40
N ILE A 12 10.97 3.04 3.50
CA ILE A 12 10.69 2.02 2.49
C ILE A 12 10.22 0.72 3.14
N ILE A 13 9.43 -0.04 2.40
CA ILE A 13 8.94 -1.35 2.83
C ILE A 13 9.76 -2.42 2.10
N ARG A 14 10.26 -3.39 2.85
CA ARG A 14 11.01 -4.55 2.33
C ARG A 14 10.29 -5.83 2.70
N THR A 15 10.28 -6.80 1.80
CA THR A 15 9.78 -8.15 2.07
C THR A 15 10.54 -9.14 1.20
N SER A 16 10.69 -10.37 1.68
CA SER A 16 11.19 -11.50 0.89
C SER A 16 10.10 -12.14 0.02
N ALA A 17 8.83 -11.79 0.26
CA ALA A 17 7.71 -12.30 -0.53
C ALA A 17 7.81 -11.85 -1.99
N SER A 18 7.56 -12.78 -2.90
CA SER A 18 7.40 -12.52 -4.31
C SER A 18 6.16 -11.65 -4.58
N GLU A 19 6.12 -11.01 -5.75
CA GLU A 19 4.93 -10.25 -6.15
C GLU A 19 3.66 -11.11 -6.19
N GLU A 20 3.80 -12.39 -6.51
CA GLU A 20 2.66 -13.31 -6.58
C GLU A 20 2.14 -13.62 -5.18
N GLU A 21 3.02 -13.88 -4.21
CA GLU A 21 2.66 -14.06 -2.81
C GLU A 21 1.98 -12.81 -2.23
N ILE A 22 2.54 -11.62 -2.47
CA ILE A 22 1.95 -10.35 -2.04
C ILE A 22 0.55 -10.19 -2.66
N LYS A 23 0.42 -10.42 -3.98
CA LYS A 23 -0.87 -10.29 -4.67
C LYS A 23 -1.89 -11.29 -4.15
N ASN A 24 -1.47 -12.50 -3.77
CA ASN A 24 -2.34 -13.60 -3.38
C ASN A 24 -2.65 -13.67 -1.88
N SER A 25 -1.93 -12.91 -1.05
CA SER A 25 -2.19 -12.90 0.39
C SER A 25 -3.43 -12.09 0.76
N TYR A 26 -4.24 -12.65 1.67
CA TYR A 26 -5.38 -11.97 2.31
C TYR A 26 -5.01 -11.35 3.66
N GLU A 27 -4.08 -11.97 4.39
CA GLU A 27 -3.64 -11.55 5.72
C GLU A 27 -2.40 -10.65 5.67
N GLY A 28 -1.86 -10.42 4.46
CA GLY A 28 -0.59 -9.72 4.26
C GLY A 28 0.59 -10.68 4.24
N VAL A 29 1.79 -10.12 4.13
CA VAL A 29 3.05 -10.88 4.18
C VAL A 29 3.94 -10.24 5.21
N GLU A 30 4.82 -11.02 5.83
CA GLU A 30 5.87 -10.44 6.68
C GLU A 30 6.72 -9.47 5.88
N GLY A 31 7.10 -8.37 6.51
CA GLY A 31 7.94 -7.35 5.93
C GLY A 31 8.72 -6.60 6.98
N THR A 32 9.44 -5.59 6.54
CA THR A 32 10.13 -4.66 7.41
C THR A 32 9.95 -3.26 6.85
N ILE A 33 9.46 -2.36 7.68
CA ILE A 33 9.38 -0.93 7.39
C ILE A 33 10.70 -0.33 7.89
N GLU A 34 11.51 0.13 6.95
CA GLU A 34 12.73 0.87 7.21
C GLU A 34 12.39 2.37 7.18
N ILE A 35 12.37 3.04 8.32
CA ILE A 35 12.23 4.50 8.42
C ILE A 35 13.59 5.14 8.18
N PHE A 36 13.67 6.21 7.38
CA PHE A 36 14.94 6.90 7.15
C PHE A 36 15.46 7.56 8.42
N GLU A 37 16.78 7.68 8.53
CA GLU A 37 17.47 8.09 9.74
C GLU A 37 16.97 9.45 10.26
N GLU A 38 16.75 10.40 9.37
CA GLU A 38 16.27 11.76 9.69
C GLU A 38 14.86 11.79 10.29
N PHE A 39 14.07 10.73 10.12
CA PHE A 39 12.71 10.60 10.65
C PHE A 39 12.62 9.63 11.84
N SER A 40 13.73 8.99 12.22
CA SER A 40 13.75 7.93 13.24
C SER A 40 13.25 8.37 14.62
N ILE A 41 13.46 9.63 15.00
CA ILE A 41 12.96 10.20 16.26
C ILE A 41 11.42 10.17 16.34
N GLY A 42 10.74 10.19 15.20
CA GLY A 42 9.28 10.11 15.14
C GLY A 42 8.71 8.75 15.56
N LEU A 43 9.56 7.75 15.84
CA LEU A 43 9.17 6.43 16.32
C LEU A 43 9.10 6.33 17.86
N GLU A 44 9.40 7.38 18.63
CA GLU A 44 9.25 7.34 20.09
C GLU A 44 7.82 6.93 20.51
N GLY A 45 7.72 5.89 21.35
CA GLY A 45 6.43 5.34 21.82
C GLY A 45 5.70 4.40 20.84
N ILE A 46 6.26 4.12 19.65
CA ILE A 46 5.55 3.29 18.65
C ILE A 46 5.32 1.84 19.12
N GLU A 47 6.16 1.33 20.01
CA GLU A 47 6.07 -0.04 20.56
C GLU A 47 4.91 -0.21 21.56
N ASP A 48 4.29 0.88 22.01
CA ASP A 48 3.09 0.84 22.85
C ASP A 48 1.83 0.44 22.04
N PHE A 49 1.94 0.35 20.71
CA PHE A 49 0.86 -0.04 19.80
C PHE A 49 1.11 -1.44 19.24
N SER A 50 0.05 -2.26 19.20
CA SER A 50 0.12 -3.59 18.58
C SER A 50 -0.03 -3.57 17.06
N HIS A 51 -0.61 -2.50 16.51
CA HIS A 51 -0.90 -2.38 15.08
C HIS A 51 -0.61 -0.97 14.57
N LEU A 52 -0.17 -0.88 13.32
CA LEU A 52 0.17 0.36 12.64
C LEU A 52 -0.70 0.56 11.40
N ILE A 53 -1.14 1.81 11.20
CA ILE A 53 -1.74 2.24 9.93
C ILE A 53 -0.59 2.70 9.02
N ILE A 54 -0.38 1.99 7.92
CA ILE A 54 0.67 2.31 6.95
C ILE A 54 0.04 2.97 5.75
N ILE A 55 0.48 4.20 5.47
CA ILE A 55 0.18 4.93 4.25
C ILE A 55 1.41 4.87 3.36
N PHE A 56 1.29 4.30 2.17
CA PHE A 56 2.43 4.06 1.29
C PHE A 56 2.13 4.47 -0.15
N TRP A 57 3.18 4.79 -0.89
CA TRP A 57 3.09 5.07 -2.32
C TRP A 57 3.29 3.78 -3.12
N MET A 58 2.37 3.45 -4.01
CA MET A 58 2.50 2.29 -4.90
C MET A 58 3.39 2.68 -6.09
N ASP A 59 4.69 2.56 -5.88
CA ASP A 59 5.79 2.95 -6.78
C ASP A 59 5.75 2.28 -8.17
N LYS A 60 5.13 1.11 -8.27
CA LYS A 60 4.97 0.39 -9.55
C LYS A 60 3.85 0.91 -10.45
N VAL A 61 3.04 1.87 -9.99
CA VAL A 61 1.96 2.45 -10.79
C VAL A 61 2.53 3.47 -11.76
N SER A 62 2.44 3.19 -13.07
CA SER A 62 3.01 4.07 -14.09
C SER A 62 2.21 5.38 -14.24
N GLU A 63 2.82 6.40 -14.85
CA GLU A 63 2.12 7.65 -15.21
C GLU A 63 0.89 7.42 -16.11
N LYS A 64 0.89 6.35 -16.90
CA LYS A 64 -0.27 5.93 -17.69
C LYS A 64 -1.37 5.39 -16.78
N ASP A 65 -1.02 4.52 -15.84
CA ASP A 65 -1.96 3.90 -14.91
C ASP A 65 -2.60 4.95 -13.99
N ARG A 66 -1.85 5.98 -13.58
CA ARG A 66 -2.36 7.12 -12.79
C ARG A 66 -3.48 7.90 -13.49
N LYS A 67 -3.54 7.87 -14.82
CA LYS A 67 -4.63 8.53 -15.59
C LYS A 67 -5.90 7.68 -15.67
N THR A 68 -5.91 6.48 -15.09
CA THR A 68 -7.07 5.59 -15.09
C THR A 68 -8.16 6.14 -14.17
N LEU A 69 -9.38 6.30 -14.71
CA LEU A 69 -10.56 6.75 -13.97
C LEU A 69 -11.65 5.69 -13.88
N LYS A 70 -11.56 4.63 -14.69
CA LYS A 70 -12.49 3.50 -14.68
C LYS A 70 -11.74 2.18 -14.68
N VAL A 71 -12.22 1.22 -13.90
CA VAL A 71 -11.58 -0.10 -13.72
C VAL A 71 -12.64 -1.19 -13.60
N LYS A 72 -12.25 -2.43 -13.93
CA LYS A 72 -12.96 -3.64 -13.49
C LYS A 72 -12.27 -4.18 -12.25
N HIS A 73 -13.04 -4.54 -11.22
CA HIS A 73 -12.50 -5.08 -9.97
C HIS A 73 -12.03 -6.54 -10.15
N ARG A 74 -10.88 -6.74 -10.80
CA ARG A 74 -10.37 -8.06 -11.18
C ARG A 74 -10.04 -8.98 -10.00
N ARG A 75 -9.90 -8.46 -8.77
CA ARG A 75 -9.79 -9.31 -7.57
C ARG A 75 -11.02 -10.22 -7.40
N LEU A 76 -12.20 -9.82 -7.92
CA LEU A 76 -13.40 -10.66 -7.89
C LEU A 76 -13.27 -11.96 -8.70
N LEU A 77 -12.37 -12.02 -9.68
CA LEU A 77 -12.12 -13.25 -10.45
C LEU A 77 -11.70 -14.42 -9.55
N ARG A 78 -11.02 -14.12 -8.44
CA ARG A 78 -10.56 -15.11 -7.46
C ARG A 78 -11.68 -15.69 -6.61
N PHE A 79 -12.82 -15.00 -6.54
CA PHE A 79 -14.04 -15.47 -5.88
C PHE A 79 -14.99 -16.17 -6.87
N GLY A 80 -14.52 -16.54 -8.06
CA GLY A 80 -15.27 -17.32 -9.04
C GLY A 80 -16.10 -16.50 -10.04
N PHE A 81 -16.00 -15.16 -10.00
CA PHE A 81 -16.62 -14.29 -11.00
C PHE A 81 -15.87 -14.39 -12.33
N LYS A 82 -16.59 -14.23 -13.45
CA LYS A 82 -16.02 -14.16 -14.79
C LYS A 82 -15.76 -12.71 -15.20
N GLU A 83 -14.77 -12.49 -16.06
CA GLU A 83 -14.40 -11.13 -16.53
C GLU A 83 -15.55 -10.37 -17.21
N ASN A 84 -16.48 -11.09 -17.84
CA ASN A 84 -17.67 -10.52 -18.47
C ASN A 84 -18.79 -10.17 -17.47
N GLU A 85 -18.71 -10.65 -16.23
CA GLU A 85 -19.65 -10.33 -15.14
C GLU A 85 -19.20 -9.11 -14.33
N LEU A 86 -17.91 -8.71 -14.45
CA LEU A 86 -17.36 -7.60 -13.69
C LEU A 86 -17.82 -6.24 -14.27
N PRO A 87 -18.55 -5.41 -13.49
CA PRO A 87 -18.91 -4.07 -13.93
C PRO A 87 -17.66 -3.20 -14.04
N GLU A 88 -17.64 -2.33 -15.04
CA GLU A 88 -16.64 -1.26 -15.11
C GLU A 88 -17.15 -0.05 -14.33
N VAL A 89 -16.48 0.26 -13.23
CA VAL A 89 -16.87 1.31 -12.28
C VAL A 89 -15.80 2.40 -12.21
N GLY A 90 -16.13 3.54 -11.60
CA GLY A 90 -15.14 4.58 -11.30
C GLY A 90 -14.07 4.05 -10.35
N VAL A 91 -12.81 4.47 -10.54
CA VAL A 91 -11.68 3.99 -9.73
C VAL A 91 -11.88 4.21 -8.22
N PHE A 92 -12.55 5.31 -7.84
CA PHE A 92 -12.83 5.64 -6.44
C PHE A 92 -13.90 4.76 -5.77
N CYS A 93 -14.61 3.93 -6.53
CA CYS A 93 -15.49 2.90 -6.00
C CYS A 93 -14.73 1.60 -5.64
N THR A 94 -13.39 1.60 -5.77
CA THR A 94 -12.53 0.43 -5.57
C THR A 94 -11.26 0.80 -4.80
N ASP A 95 -10.51 -0.21 -4.41
CA ASP A 95 -9.15 -0.15 -3.86
C ASP A 95 -8.07 -0.27 -4.96
N SER A 96 -8.41 -0.12 -6.24
CA SER A 96 -7.47 -0.31 -7.35
C SER A 96 -6.22 0.57 -7.22
N PRO A 97 -5.01 0.04 -7.49
CA PRO A 97 -3.78 0.84 -7.47
C PRO A 97 -3.71 1.88 -8.59
N HIS A 98 -4.43 1.67 -9.69
CA HIS A 98 -4.40 2.53 -10.88
C HIS A 98 -5.29 3.76 -10.68
N ARG A 99 -4.80 4.74 -9.91
CA ARG A 99 -5.52 5.96 -9.54
C ARG A 99 -4.59 7.18 -9.62
N PRO A 100 -5.12 8.42 -9.71
CA PRO A 100 -4.30 9.63 -9.87
C PRO A 100 -3.18 9.81 -8.82
N ASN A 101 -3.52 9.52 -7.56
CA ASN A 101 -2.59 9.48 -6.44
C ASN A 101 -2.56 8.03 -5.92
N PRO A 102 -1.60 7.20 -6.36
CA PRO A 102 -1.49 5.78 -5.99
C PRO A 102 -1.02 5.60 -4.54
N ILE A 103 -1.85 6.09 -3.61
CA ILE A 103 -1.68 5.96 -2.18
C ILE A 103 -2.41 4.70 -1.74
N GLY A 104 -1.68 3.77 -1.15
CA GLY A 104 -2.20 2.60 -0.46
C GLY A 104 -2.34 2.87 1.04
N ILE A 105 -3.29 2.19 1.66
CA ILE A 105 -3.45 2.14 3.12
C ILE A 105 -3.58 0.67 3.54
N THR A 106 -2.87 0.28 4.57
CA THR A 106 -3.00 -1.04 5.20
C THR A 106 -2.86 -0.92 6.70
N ILE A 107 -3.41 -1.90 7.42
CA ILE A 107 -3.18 -2.08 8.85
C ILE A 107 -2.30 -3.31 9.00
N VAL A 108 -1.22 -3.21 9.77
CA VAL A 108 -0.29 -4.31 10.02
C VAL A 108 -0.11 -4.50 11.52
N GLU A 109 0.17 -5.72 11.94
CA GLU A 109 0.66 -6.01 13.28
C GLU A 109 2.12 -5.51 13.39
N LEU A 110 2.48 -4.92 14.53
CA LEU A 110 3.87 -4.61 14.87
C LEU A 110 4.41 -5.78 15.71
N ILE A 111 5.34 -6.53 15.14
CA ILE A 111 5.95 -7.69 15.79
C ILE A 111 7.09 -7.25 16.69
N ASN A 112 7.98 -6.40 16.17
CA ASN A 112 9.05 -5.79 16.96
C ASN A 112 9.58 -4.49 16.32
N ARG A 113 10.40 -3.78 17.08
CA ARG A 113 11.20 -2.66 16.59
C ARG A 113 12.67 -2.90 16.89
N GLU A 114 13.51 -2.59 15.91
CA GLU A 114 14.96 -2.57 16.04
C GLU A 114 15.47 -1.22 15.51
N GLY A 115 15.66 -0.24 16.40
CA GLY A 115 16.06 1.11 16.02
C GLY A 115 15.03 1.79 15.10
N ARG A 116 15.37 1.98 13.82
CA ARG A 116 14.49 2.58 12.79
C ARG A 116 13.78 1.55 11.90
N PHE A 117 13.91 0.27 12.22
CA PHE A 117 13.29 -0.84 11.51
C PHE A 117 12.11 -1.38 12.33
N LEU A 118 10.96 -1.51 11.69
CA LEU A 118 9.74 -2.07 12.28
C LEU A 118 9.42 -3.37 11.53
N LYS A 119 9.30 -4.47 12.25
CA LYS A 119 8.89 -5.75 11.67
C LYS A 119 7.40 -5.97 11.85
#